data_AF-A0A2Y9U0C5-F1
#
_entry.id   AF-A0A2Y9U0C5-F1
#
_cell.length_a   1.000
_cell.length_b   1.000
_cell.length_c   1.000
_cell.angle_alpha   90.00
_cell.angle_beta   90.00
_cell.angle_gamma   90.00
#
_symmetry.space_group_name_H-M   'P 1'
#
loop_
_entity.id
_entity.type
_entity.pdbx_description
1 polymer ?
#
loop_
_entity_poly.entity_id
_entity_poly.type
_entity_poly.pdbx_seq_one_letter_code
_entity_poly.pdbx_strand_id
1 'polypeptide(L)'
;MAVLIEGISVVIRCEQIVKAYYGGVNAFASEVPNGSLRADGKLACVTFMTPDDVQKYVSHLEQRGLVYLNSKAAIDLVVVDQRAGLCAPCDWVVFGQSYWNNDSNKPISICSTSVNEAQKVVVPNGWVFEKSLSARMIFIENGKVPTNLKLITQENGVDVYQDSETGEKFYVGRVFQSTDEDF
;
A
#
# COMPACT_ATOMS: atom_id res chain seq x y z
N MET A 1 -10.57 10.52 10.92
CA MET A 1 -9.70 9.34 11.13
C MET A 1 -8.71 9.31 9.98
N ALA A 2 -7.68 8.47 10.08
CA ALA A 2 -6.71 8.29 9.01
C ALA A 2 -6.42 6.80 8.79
N VAL A 3 -6.03 6.42 7.58
CA VAL A 3 -5.51 5.09 7.28
C VAL A 3 -3.98 5.13 7.27
N LEU A 4 -3.35 4.11 7.85
CA LEU A 4 -1.91 3.92 7.76
C LEU A 4 -1.47 3.79 6.29
N ILE A 5 -0.29 4.29 5.94
CA ILE A 5 0.39 4.12 4.66
C ILE A 5 1.73 3.43 4.92
N GLU A 6 1.96 2.28 4.28
CA GLU A 6 3.22 1.53 4.37
C GLU A 6 3.59 0.94 3.00
N GLY A 7 4.87 1.01 2.63
CA GLY A 7 5.33 0.58 1.31
C GLY A 7 4.62 1.38 0.21
N ILE A 8 4.02 0.68 -0.75
CA ILE A 8 3.20 1.29 -1.79
C ILE A 8 1.75 0.94 -1.52
N SER A 9 0.95 1.97 -1.24
CA SER A 9 -0.43 1.85 -0.79
C SER A 9 -1.41 2.27 -1.90
N VAL A 10 -2.48 1.50 -2.11
CA VAL A 10 -3.63 1.92 -2.91
C VAL A 10 -4.71 2.40 -1.96
N VAL A 11 -5.00 3.70 -1.98
CA VAL A 11 -6.03 4.36 -1.17
C VAL A 11 -7.26 4.58 -2.04
N ILE A 12 -8.44 4.17 -1.57
CA ILE A 12 -9.68 4.11 -2.36
C ILE A 12 -10.80 4.79 -1.58
N ARG A 13 -11.66 5.54 -2.27
CA ARG A 13 -12.87 6.11 -1.69
C ARG A 13 -13.89 5.01 -1.39
N CYS A 14 -14.27 4.84 -0.13
CA CYS A 14 -15.24 3.81 0.28
C CYS A 14 -16.59 3.94 -0.44
N GLU A 15 -17.05 5.16 -0.70
CA GLU A 15 -18.30 5.38 -1.43
C GLU A 15 -18.24 4.83 -2.87
N GLN A 16 -17.06 4.83 -3.50
CA GLN A 16 -16.89 4.35 -4.87
C GLN A 16 -16.81 2.83 -4.87
N ILE A 17 -16.23 2.21 -3.84
CA ILE A 17 -16.30 0.75 -3.63
C ILE A 17 -17.75 0.27 -3.59
N VAL A 18 -18.60 0.95 -2.81
CA VAL A 18 -20.03 0.57 -2.68
C VAL A 18 -20.78 0.67 -4.01
N LYS A 19 -20.42 1.64 -4.87
CA LYS A 19 -21.04 1.81 -6.19
C LYS A 19 -20.52 0.80 -7.22
N ALA A 20 -19.23 0.48 -7.17
CA ALA A 20 -18.56 -0.38 -8.13
C ALA A 20 -18.80 -1.88 -7.88
N TYR A 21 -18.86 -2.31 -6.62
CA TYR A 21 -18.96 -3.73 -6.26
C TYR A 21 -20.40 -4.15 -5.97
N TYR A 22 -20.92 -5.11 -6.73
CA TYR A 22 -22.15 -5.82 -6.36
C TYR A 22 -21.89 -6.65 -5.09
N GLY A 23 -22.61 -6.36 -4.01
CA GLY A 23 -22.30 -6.90 -2.66
C GLY A 23 -21.48 -5.95 -1.78
N GLY A 24 -21.12 -4.76 -2.29
CA GLY A 24 -20.54 -3.66 -1.54
C GLY A 24 -19.19 -4.00 -0.90
N VAL A 25 -18.98 -3.48 0.32
CA VAL A 25 -17.70 -3.57 1.03
C VAL A 25 -17.26 -5.02 1.30
N ASN A 26 -18.19 -5.94 1.53
CA ASN A 26 -17.86 -7.34 1.81
C ASN A 26 -17.31 -8.05 0.56
N ALA A 27 -17.90 -7.80 -0.61
CA ALA A 27 -17.41 -8.32 -1.88
C ALA A 27 -16.00 -7.79 -2.16
N PHE A 28 -15.80 -6.48 -2.00
CA PHE A 28 -14.46 -5.87 -2.12
C PHE A 28 -13.46 -6.49 -1.15
N ALA A 29 -13.80 -6.63 0.13
CA ALA A 29 -12.90 -7.18 1.14
C ALA A 29 -12.49 -8.63 0.84
N SER A 30 -13.39 -9.44 0.24
CA SER A 30 -13.09 -10.82 -0.17
C SER A 30 -12.10 -10.91 -1.34
N GLU A 31 -11.92 -9.83 -2.09
CA GLU A 31 -10.98 -9.76 -3.22
C GLU A 31 -9.65 -9.09 -2.83
N VAL A 32 -9.50 -8.61 -1.58
CA VAL A 32 -8.23 -8.06 -1.11
C VAL A 32 -7.22 -9.19 -0.96
N PRO A 33 -6.06 -9.11 -1.65
CA PRO A 33 -5.28 -10.32 -1.91
C PRO A 33 -4.26 -10.68 -0.83
N ASN A 34 -4.08 -9.85 0.21
CA ASN A 34 -2.99 -10.01 1.18
C ASN A 34 -3.34 -9.64 2.63
N GLY A 35 -4.63 -9.53 2.96
CA GLY A 35 -5.09 -9.24 4.32
C GLY A 35 -4.68 -7.86 4.86
N SER A 36 -4.10 -6.98 4.04
CA SER A 36 -3.63 -5.66 4.48
C SER A 36 -4.70 -4.58 4.53
N LEU A 37 -5.96 -4.94 4.25
CA LEU A 37 -7.09 -4.03 4.24
C LEU A 37 -7.22 -3.31 5.57
N ARG A 38 -7.29 -1.98 5.51
CA ARG A 38 -7.85 -1.13 6.56
C ARG A 38 -8.82 -0.13 5.97
N ALA A 39 -9.82 0.27 6.73
CA ALA A 39 -10.73 1.32 6.32
C ALA A 39 -11.18 2.16 7.52
N ASP A 40 -11.34 3.46 7.31
CA ASP A 40 -11.82 4.40 8.33
C ASP A 40 -13.28 4.83 8.12
N GLY A 41 -13.97 4.18 7.17
CA GLY A 41 -15.33 4.48 6.75
C GLY A 41 -15.42 5.44 5.56
N LYS A 42 -14.40 6.29 5.34
CA LYS A 42 -14.32 7.18 4.16
C LYS A 42 -13.29 6.68 3.14
N LEU A 43 -12.15 6.20 3.65
CA LEU A 43 -11.03 5.67 2.89
C LEU A 43 -10.82 4.20 3.23
N ALA A 44 -10.55 3.40 2.20
CA ALA A 44 -9.98 2.07 2.31
C ALA A 44 -8.54 2.10 1.82
N CYS A 45 -7.68 1.26 2.38
CA CYS A 45 -6.28 1.17 2.00
C CYS A 45 -5.81 -0.29 1.98
N VAL A 46 -5.10 -0.64 0.91
CA VAL A 46 -4.43 -1.93 0.70
C VAL A 46 -2.97 -1.66 0.33
N THR A 47 -2.04 -2.43 0.89
CA THR A 47 -0.60 -2.21 0.73
C THR A 47 0.12 -3.32 0.02
N PHE A 48 1.16 -2.93 -0.71
CA PHE A 48 2.02 -3.79 -1.50
C PHE A 48 3.48 -3.42 -1.30
N MET A 49 4.37 -4.37 -1.56
CA MET A 49 5.81 -4.13 -1.48
C MET A 49 6.40 -3.69 -2.81
N THR A 50 5.71 -3.95 -3.93
CA THR A 50 6.28 -3.78 -5.28
C THR A 50 5.34 -3.01 -6.22
N PRO A 51 5.87 -2.18 -7.13
CA PRO A 51 5.05 -1.46 -8.11
C PRO A 51 4.24 -2.38 -9.03
N ASP A 52 4.79 -3.54 -9.41
CA ASP A 52 4.11 -4.49 -10.30
C ASP A 52 2.83 -5.05 -9.65
N ASP A 53 2.88 -5.36 -8.35
CA ASP A 53 1.69 -5.82 -7.62
C ASP A 53 0.63 -4.72 -7.52
N VAL A 54 1.07 -3.46 -7.36
CA VAL A 54 0.18 -2.29 -7.34
C VAL A 54 -0.48 -2.12 -8.70
N GLN A 55 0.27 -2.21 -9.80
CA GLN A 55 -0.26 -2.08 -11.14
C GLN A 55 -1.32 -3.15 -11.42
N LYS A 56 -1.03 -4.42 -11.11
CA LYS A 56 -1.99 -5.52 -11.25
C LYS A 56 -3.24 -5.29 -10.42
N TYR A 57 -3.08 -4.83 -9.18
CA TYR A 57 -4.23 -4.54 -8.32
C TYR A 57 -5.05 -3.34 -8.82
N VAL A 58 -4.42 -2.27 -9.30
CA VAL A 58 -5.12 -1.13 -9.90
C VAL A 58 -5.92 -1.57 -11.13
N SER A 59 -5.31 -2.36 -12.03
CA SER A 59 -6.01 -2.90 -13.19
C SER A 59 -7.19 -3.80 -12.79
N HIS A 60 -7.05 -4.59 -11.73
CA HIS A 60 -8.16 -5.37 -11.17
C HIS A 60 -9.29 -4.46 -10.68
N LEU A 61 -8.98 -3.39 -9.94
CA LEU A 61 -9.98 -2.42 -9.47
C LEU A 61 -10.71 -1.71 -10.63
N GLU A 62 -9.98 -1.39 -11.71
CA GLU A 62 -10.56 -0.77 -12.90
C GLU A 62 -11.53 -1.71 -13.64
N GLN A 63 -11.23 -3.01 -13.68
CA GLN A 63 -12.16 -4.02 -14.20
C GLN A 63 -13.45 -4.13 -13.38
N ARG A 64 -13.43 -3.70 -12.11
CA ARG A 64 -14.62 -3.60 -11.25
C ARG A 64 -15.37 -2.28 -11.40
N GLY A 65 -14.90 -1.38 -12.25
CA GLY A 65 -15.55 -0.09 -12.53
C GLY A 65 -15.09 1.06 -11.64
N LEU A 66 -14.02 0.90 -10.86
CA LEU A 66 -13.33 2.03 -10.24
C LEU A 66 -12.45 2.75 -11.27
N VAL A 67 -12.23 4.04 -11.11
CA VAL A 67 -11.38 4.84 -11.99
C VAL A 67 -10.12 5.27 -11.24
N TYR A 68 -8.94 4.90 -11.76
CA TYR A 68 -7.70 5.46 -11.23
C TYR A 68 -7.50 6.90 -11.70
N LEU A 69 -7.17 7.13 -12.97
CA LEU A 69 -6.80 8.44 -13.48
C LEU A 69 -7.79 8.97 -14.51
N ASN A 70 -8.17 10.23 -14.37
CA ASN A 70 -8.75 11.03 -15.46
C ASN A 70 -7.94 12.32 -15.59
N SER A 71 -7.44 12.60 -16.80
CA SER A 71 -6.61 13.79 -17.06
C SER A 71 -5.43 13.92 -16.08
N LYS A 72 -4.82 12.78 -15.71
CA LYS A 72 -3.73 12.63 -14.73
C LYS A 72 -4.10 12.87 -13.26
N ALA A 73 -5.34 13.25 -12.94
CA ALA A 73 -5.80 13.36 -11.56
C ALA A 73 -6.44 12.05 -11.10
N ALA A 74 -6.18 11.67 -9.85
CA ALA A 74 -6.78 10.50 -9.20
C ALA A 74 -8.27 10.72 -8.91
N ILE A 75 -9.11 9.75 -9.27
CA ILE A 75 -10.58 9.88 -9.22
C ILE A 75 -11.19 9.08 -8.07
N ASP A 76 -11.18 7.75 -8.16
CA ASP A 76 -11.77 6.88 -7.14
C ASP A 76 -10.72 6.29 -6.20
N LEU A 77 -9.48 6.19 -6.68
CA LEU A 77 -8.34 5.68 -5.95
C LEU A 77 -7.08 6.47 -6.29
N VAL A 78 -6.10 6.45 -5.39
CA VAL A 78 -4.77 7.01 -5.58
C VAL A 78 -3.71 6.03 -5.07
N VAL A 79 -2.61 5.92 -5.81
CA VAL A 79 -1.41 5.23 -5.34
C VAL A 79 -0.60 6.20 -4.48
N VAL A 80 -0.18 5.75 -3.31
CA VAL A 80 0.59 6.52 -2.33
C VAL A 80 1.84 5.74 -1.98
N ASP A 81 2.99 6.35 -2.26
CA ASP A 81 4.28 5.87 -1.80
C ASP A 81 4.54 6.42 -0.39
N GLN A 82 4.95 5.56 0.54
CA GLN A 82 5.20 5.95 1.92
C GLN A 82 6.23 7.10 2.07
N ARG A 83 7.18 7.23 1.14
CA ARG A 83 8.24 8.25 1.17
C ARG A 83 7.88 9.46 0.29
N ALA A 84 7.43 9.20 -0.94
CA ALA A 84 7.17 10.26 -1.92
C ALA A 84 5.77 10.88 -1.79
N GLY A 85 4.85 10.22 -1.07
CA GLY A 85 3.47 10.66 -0.91
C GLY A 85 2.60 10.27 -2.10
N LEU A 86 1.69 11.17 -2.48
CA LEU A 86 0.71 10.90 -3.54
C LEU A 86 1.40 10.78 -4.91
N CYS A 87 1.20 9.66 -5.61
CA CYS A 87 1.80 9.43 -6.93
C CYS A 87 1.02 10.11 -8.08
N ALA A 88 -0.12 10.75 -7.79
CA ALA A 88 -0.90 11.53 -8.74
C ALA A 88 -1.58 12.72 -8.03
N PRO A 89 -1.86 13.84 -8.74
CA PRO A 89 -2.72 14.90 -8.24
C PRO A 89 -4.04 14.36 -7.71
N CYS A 90 -4.39 14.74 -6.49
CA CYS A 90 -5.57 14.25 -5.80
C CYS A 90 -6.04 15.31 -4.80
N ASP A 91 -7.32 15.65 -4.81
CA ASP A 91 -7.90 16.72 -3.99
C ASP A 91 -8.74 16.20 -2.80
N TRP A 92 -9.10 14.91 -2.83
CA TRP A 92 -9.96 14.29 -1.82
C TRP A 92 -9.20 13.57 -0.70
N VAL A 93 -7.87 13.47 -0.80
CA VAL A 93 -7.03 12.87 0.24
C VAL A 93 -5.82 13.74 0.53
N VAL A 94 -5.45 13.77 1.80
CA VAL A 94 -4.26 14.41 2.32
C VAL A 94 -3.29 13.33 2.75
N PHE A 95 -2.07 13.36 2.22
CA PHE A 95 -0.95 12.57 2.73
C PHE A 95 -0.21 13.37 3.82
N GLY A 96 0.19 12.70 4.89
CA GLY A 96 0.93 13.32 5.97
C GLY A 96 1.64 12.31 6.86
N GLN A 97 2.28 12.83 7.91
CA GLN A 97 2.94 12.02 8.94
C GLN A 97 2.22 12.19 10.27
N SER A 98 2.28 11.14 11.10
CA SER A 98 1.82 11.14 12.48
C SER A 98 2.79 10.31 13.34
N TYR A 99 2.49 10.18 14.63
CA TYR A 99 3.29 9.44 15.58
C TYR A 99 2.44 8.33 16.21
N TRP A 100 2.88 7.08 16.06
CA TRP A 100 2.16 5.95 16.61
C TRP A 100 2.09 6.06 18.14
N ASN A 101 0.87 5.96 18.70
CA ASN A 101 0.61 6.16 20.13
C ASN A 101 1.18 7.47 20.72
N ASN A 102 1.27 8.53 19.91
CA ASN A 102 1.86 9.81 20.29
C ASN A 102 3.35 9.73 20.72
N ASP A 103 4.07 8.69 20.31
CA ASP A 103 5.51 8.56 20.54
C ASP A 103 6.28 9.17 19.38
N SER A 104 7.00 10.27 19.64
CA SER A 104 7.79 10.98 18.62
C SER A 104 8.87 10.12 17.96
N ASN A 105 9.26 9.00 18.58
CA ASN A 105 10.23 8.06 18.00
C ASN A 105 9.58 7.02 17.09
N LYS A 106 8.25 7.06 16.92
CA LYS A 106 7.49 6.11 16.11
C LYS A 106 6.73 6.81 14.98
N PRO A 107 7.44 7.45 14.03
CA PRO A 107 6.80 8.12 12.91
C PRO A 107 6.08 7.11 12.03
N ILE A 108 4.90 7.48 11.56
CA ILE A 108 4.09 6.71 10.61
C ILE A 108 3.52 7.63 9.54
N SER A 109 3.40 7.10 8.34
CA SER A 109 2.77 7.80 7.23
C SER A 109 1.28 7.48 7.19
N ILE A 110 0.47 8.48 6.87
CA ILE A 110 -1.00 8.36 6.91
C ILE A 110 -1.66 9.09 5.75
N CYS A 111 -2.86 8.63 5.40
CA CYS A 111 -3.80 9.38 4.57
C CYS A 111 -5.11 9.64 5.31
N SER A 112 -5.66 10.84 5.15
CA SER A 112 -6.96 11.25 5.69
C SER A 112 -7.70 12.13 4.69
N THR A 113 -9.02 12.30 4.88
CA THR A 113 -9.80 13.22 4.04
C THR A 113 -9.61 14.70 4.40
N SER A 114 -8.97 15.00 5.54
CA SER A 114 -8.63 16.37 5.95
C SER A 114 -7.46 16.40 6.94
N VAL A 115 -6.72 17.52 6.95
CA VAL A 115 -5.52 17.74 7.78
C VAL A 115 -5.82 17.63 9.29
N ASN A 116 -7.04 17.98 9.71
CA ASN A 116 -7.42 18.08 11.13
C ASN A 116 -8.13 16.83 11.68
N GLU A 117 -8.35 15.79 10.88
CA GLU A 117 -9.15 14.62 11.28
C GLU A 117 -8.34 13.43 11.84
N ALA A 118 -7.01 13.51 11.88
CA ALA A 118 -6.15 12.39 12.28
C ALA A 118 -5.91 12.34 13.80
N GLN A 119 -6.95 12.06 14.59
CA GLN A 119 -6.81 11.71 16.02
C GLN A 119 -6.63 10.20 16.27
N LYS A 120 -7.00 9.37 15.29
CA LYS A 120 -6.89 7.91 15.32
C LYS A 120 -6.48 7.40 13.94
N VAL A 121 -5.53 6.47 13.92
CA VAL A 121 -5.03 5.80 12.72
C VAL A 121 -5.55 4.37 12.70
N VAL A 122 -6.15 3.97 11.57
CA VAL A 122 -6.58 2.59 11.32
C VAL A 122 -5.42 1.83 10.70
N VAL A 123 -5.04 0.73 11.34
CA VAL A 123 -3.97 -0.18 10.92
C VAL A 123 -4.54 -1.55 10.54
N PRO A 124 -3.83 -2.39 9.78
CA PRO A 124 -4.26 -3.76 9.51
C PRO A 124 -4.40 -4.58 10.80
N ASN A 125 -5.23 -5.62 10.77
CA ASN A 125 -5.36 -6.51 11.91
C ASN A 125 -4.02 -7.17 12.25
N GLY A 126 -3.66 -7.21 13.54
CA GLY A 126 -2.39 -7.78 14.00
C GLY A 126 -1.15 -6.96 13.68
N TRP A 127 -1.30 -5.73 13.17
CA TRP A 127 -0.17 -4.84 12.91
C TRP A 127 0.52 -4.41 14.21
N VAL A 128 1.85 -4.45 14.21
CA VAL A 128 2.71 -4.09 15.34
C VAL A 128 3.83 -3.20 14.82
N PHE A 129 3.97 -1.99 15.39
CA PHE A 129 4.94 -0.98 14.94
C PHE A 129 6.35 -1.56 14.82
N GLU A 130 6.85 -2.24 15.85
CA GLU A 130 8.22 -2.77 15.91
C GLU A 130 8.54 -3.80 14.80
N LYS A 131 7.51 -4.36 14.17
CA LYS A 131 7.64 -5.31 13.05
C LYS A 131 7.32 -4.70 11.69
N SER A 132 6.91 -3.43 11.66
CA SER A 132 6.34 -2.79 10.47
C SER A 132 7.41 -2.17 9.56
N LEU A 133 7.02 -1.81 8.34
CA LEU A 133 7.91 -1.08 7.42
C LEU A 133 8.29 0.30 7.97
N SER A 134 7.36 0.96 8.65
CA SER A 134 7.59 2.24 9.33
C SER A 134 8.74 2.17 10.34
N ALA A 135 8.84 1.09 11.11
CA ALA A 135 9.96 0.91 12.05
C ALA A 135 11.26 0.44 11.37
N ARG A 136 11.16 -0.31 10.27
CA ARG A 136 12.31 -0.98 9.66
C ARG A 136 13.02 -0.14 8.60
N MET A 137 12.37 0.87 7.99
CA MET A 137 12.91 1.65 6.86
C MET A 137 13.44 0.83 5.67
N ILE A 138 13.17 -0.47 5.60
CA ILE A 138 13.67 -1.37 4.55
C ILE A 138 12.79 -1.24 3.30
N PHE A 139 13.34 -0.73 2.20
CA PHE A 139 12.62 -0.59 0.93
C PHE A 139 13.54 -0.69 -0.29
N ILE A 140 13.02 -1.30 -1.35
CA ILE A 140 13.63 -1.42 -2.68
C ILE A 140 13.16 -0.22 -3.51
N GLU A 141 14.06 0.76 -3.71
CA GLU A 141 13.76 1.99 -4.43
C GLU A 141 13.44 1.71 -5.91
N ASN A 142 12.34 2.27 -6.41
CA ASN A 142 11.94 2.27 -7.84
C ASN A 142 11.59 0.92 -8.49
N GLY A 143 11.21 -0.10 -7.72
CA GLY A 143 10.81 -1.40 -8.29
C GLY A 143 11.94 -2.20 -8.94
N LYS A 144 13.17 -1.67 -8.95
CA LYS A 144 14.37 -2.43 -9.27
C LYS A 144 14.99 -2.87 -7.97
N VAL A 145 15.00 -4.18 -7.75
CA VAL A 145 15.85 -4.80 -6.72
C VAL A 145 17.26 -4.22 -6.87
N PRO A 146 17.82 -3.54 -5.85
CA PRO A 146 19.18 -3.02 -5.90
C PRO A 146 20.13 -4.10 -6.42
N THR A 147 21.10 -3.74 -7.25
CA THR A 147 22.01 -4.73 -7.88
C THR A 147 22.84 -5.52 -6.86
N ASN A 148 23.01 -5.00 -5.64
CA ASN A 148 23.64 -5.67 -4.52
C ASN A 148 22.71 -6.67 -3.81
N LEU A 149 21.41 -6.69 -4.09
CA LEU A 149 20.46 -7.67 -3.55
C LEU A 149 20.32 -8.86 -4.49
N LYS A 150 20.72 -10.05 -4.03
CA LYS A 150 20.56 -11.32 -4.76
C LYS A 150 19.35 -12.07 -4.23
N LEU A 151 18.42 -12.45 -5.11
CA LEU A 151 17.34 -13.36 -4.76
C LEU A 151 17.93 -14.72 -4.34
N ILE A 152 17.65 -15.15 -3.12
CA ILE A 152 18.17 -16.40 -2.54
C ILE A 152 17.09 -17.47 -2.38
N THR A 153 15.83 -17.10 -2.16
CA THR A 153 14.70 -18.04 -2.21
C THR A 153 13.38 -17.34 -2.53
N GLN A 154 12.40 -18.11 -3.03
CA GLN A 154 11.01 -17.71 -3.20
C GLN A 154 10.13 -18.79 -2.60
N GLU A 155 9.43 -18.48 -1.51
CA GLU A 155 8.56 -19.44 -0.82
C GLU A 155 7.29 -18.74 -0.33
N ASN A 156 6.13 -19.33 -0.61
CA ASN A 156 4.82 -18.88 -0.10
C ASN A 156 4.48 -17.40 -0.38
N GLY A 157 4.81 -16.90 -1.57
CA GLY A 157 4.55 -15.50 -1.93
C GLY A 157 5.48 -14.52 -1.21
N VAL A 158 6.65 -14.97 -0.77
CA VAL A 158 7.71 -14.10 -0.24
C VAL A 158 8.99 -14.35 -1.03
N ASP A 159 9.51 -13.28 -1.62
CA ASP A 159 10.86 -13.25 -2.17
C ASP A 159 11.83 -12.90 -1.04
N VAL A 160 12.89 -13.68 -0.90
CA VAL A 160 13.96 -13.39 0.04
C VAL A 160 15.20 -12.99 -0.75
N TYR A 161 15.65 -11.77 -0.52
CA TYR A 161 16.88 -11.24 -1.08
C TYR A 161 17.97 -11.21 -0.01
N GLN A 162 19.22 -11.35 -0.42
CA GLN A 162 20.38 -11.14 0.44
C GLN A 162 21.23 -10.03 -0.16
N ASP A 163 21.60 -9.07 0.68
CA ASP A 163 22.61 -8.08 0.33
C ASP A 163 23.98 -8.75 0.26
N SER A 164 24.62 -8.65 -0.90
CA SER A 164 25.92 -9.28 -1.16
C SER A 164 27.09 -8.61 -0.43
N GLU A 165 26.91 -7.38 0.06
CA GLU A 165 27.93 -6.63 0.81
C GLU A 165 27.82 -6.89 2.31
N THR A 166 26.60 -6.85 2.86
CA THR A 166 26.37 -6.96 4.31
C THR A 166 25.98 -8.37 4.77
N GLY A 167 25.50 -9.20 3.84
CA GLY A 167 24.91 -10.52 4.15
C GLY A 167 23.50 -10.46 4.74
N GLU A 168 22.93 -9.26 4.93
CA GLU A 168 21.60 -9.06 5.49
C GLU A 168 20.50 -9.59 4.56
N LYS A 169 19.44 -10.15 5.16
CA LYS A 169 18.30 -10.71 4.42
C LYS A 169 17.11 -9.76 4.41
N PHE A 170 16.55 -9.59 3.23
CA PHE A 170 15.40 -8.75 2.91
C PHE A 170 14.24 -9.63 2.48
N TYR A 171 13.05 -9.38 3.01
CA TYR A 171 11.85 -10.18 2.74
C TYR A 171 10.81 -9.31 2.06
N VAL A 172 10.40 -9.71 0.86
CA VAL A 172 9.46 -8.97 0.01
C VAL A 172 8.25 -9.85 -0.24
N GLY A 173 7.12 -9.49 0.36
CA GLY A 173 5.85 -10.17 0.06
C GLY A 173 5.39 -9.84 -1.36
N ARG A 174 5.16 -10.88 -2.16
CA ARG A 174 4.58 -10.85 -3.51
C ARG A 174 3.15 -11.32 -3.46
N VAL A 175 2.28 -10.56 -4.09
CA VAL A 175 0.84 -10.87 -4.12
C VAL A 175 0.49 -11.56 -5.43
N PHE A 176 1.09 -11.14 -6.54
CA PHE A 176 0.89 -11.73 -7.85
C PHE A 176 2.22 -12.23 -8.40
N GLN A 177 2.29 -13.49 -8.83
CA GLN A 177 3.50 -14.02 -9.46
C GLN A 177 3.80 -13.24 -10.75
N SER A 178 5.07 -12.93 -10.99
CA SER A 178 5.55 -12.51 -12.31
C SER A 178 5.50 -13.72 -13.24
N THR A 179 4.67 -13.65 -14.27
CA THR A 179 4.81 -14.56 -15.42
C THR A 179 5.98 -14.05 -16.24
N ASP A 180 7.01 -14.87 -16.45
CA ASP A 180 8.19 -14.58 -17.28
C ASP A 180 7.87 -14.49 -18.79
N GLU A 181 6.76 -13.86 -19.16
CA GLU A 181 6.32 -13.67 -20.54
C GLU A 181 6.05 -12.19 -20.81
N ASP A 182 7.09 -11.37 -20.75
CA ASP A 182 7.15 -10.09 -21.48
C ASP A 182 8.63 -9.79 -21.79
N PHE A 183 9.11 -10.35 -22.91
CA PHE A 183 10.36 -10.00 -23.59
C PHE A 183 10.06 -9.12 -24.80
#